data_AF-A0A938KDL4-F1
#
_entry.id   AF-A0A938KDL4-F1
#
_cell.length_a   1.000
_cell.length_b   1.000
_cell.length_c   1.000
_cell.angle_alpha   90.00
_cell.angle_beta   90.00
_cell.angle_gamma   90.00
#
_symmetry.space_group_name_H-M   'P 1'
#
loop_
_entity.id
_entity.type
_entity.pdbx_description
1 polymer ?
#
loop_
_entity_poly.entity_id
_entity_poly.type
_entity_poly.pdbx_seq_one_letter_code
_entity_poly.pdbx_strand_id
1 'polypeptide(L)'
;MKTLPINPPLTPPRRGTANDDIQQGSPPGRGWGWVQAFKADFIRGILALTFALLALAVHAAESRDRFGGWDGVRGQATGFFHTEQIQGVWWLITPDGNAFLSKGVNHVSYTADQAPSLGYAPYARVTAAQYGSAQKWAEATAARLKSWGFNTVGAWSSREMSEQSVPHTLILNLAASAGANWLKGEVADVFSPKFEEAVRRQAQRLCLPRARDPFLIGYFSDNELRWGSDWRSKKSLLEDFLARPSETPGKQAAWRILRRGHDSFESFNKAWGTAAKDFDKLANQTSLPMGSDAAKSAQRAFLREYARTYFKLCRDAIKAADANHLVIGCRFAGAAPQEVIEGMAEFVDVVSFNNYGFTPPAETLRNLHRATGKPILLTEFSFKAQDSGLPNTKGAGKPVSTQQDRAGHFDRYVTELIRMPFMVGFHWFEYCDEPAEGRFDGENSNYGLVNIQDEPWQVLVERMTQVNAGLEEMHSRSR
;
A
#
# COMPACT_ATOMS: atom_id res chain seq x y z
N MET A 1 -18.51 -41.73 -32.15
CA MET A 1 -19.04 -43.01 -31.64
C MET A 1 -17.91 -43.83 -31.06
N LYS A 2 -17.84 -43.95 -29.73
CA LYS A 2 -17.41 -45.13 -28.97
C LYS A 2 -17.67 -44.85 -27.48
N THR A 3 -18.35 -45.80 -26.86
CA THR A 3 -18.99 -45.79 -25.55
C THR A 3 -18.11 -46.45 -24.47
N LEU A 4 -18.03 -45.82 -23.28
CA LEU A 4 -18.16 -46.33 -21.89
C LEU A 4 -17.29 -47.54 -21.42
N PRO A 5 -16.89 -47.66 -20.11
CA PRO A 5 -17.84 -47.66 -18.99
C PRO A 5 -17.41 -47.07 -17.63
N ILE A 6 -18.45 -46.91 -16.81
CA ILE A 6 -18.55 -46.47 -15.41
C ILE A 6 -18.35 -47.69 -14.49
N ASN A 7 -17.74 -47.51 -13.32
CA ASN A 7 -17.77 -48.48 -12.21
C ASN A 7 -18.35 -47.86 -10.91
N PRO A 8 -19.01 -48.67 -10.06
CA PRO A 8 -19.89 -48.24 -8.96
C PRO A 8 -19.20 -48.19 -7.55
N PRO A 9 -19.88 -47.69 -6.49
CA PRO A 9 -19.26 -47.40 -5.19
C PRO A 9 -19.22 -48.59 -4.22
N LEU A 10 -18.25 -48.57 -3.29
CA LEU A 10 -18.05 -49.57 -2.24
C LEU A 10 -18.55 -49.08 -0.87
N THR A 11 -19.39 -49.89 -0.23
CA THR A 11 -19.91 -49.81 1.15
C THR A 11 -18.92 -50.34 2.21
N PRO A 12 -19.06 -49.96 3.51
CA PRO A 12 -18.09 -50.23 4.57
C PRO A 12 -18.34 -51.56 5.33
N PRO A 13 -17.34 -52.15 6.01
CA PRO A 13 -17.55 -53.35 6.81
C PRO A 13 -17.99 -53.07 8.26
N ARG A 14 -18.76 -54.03 8.80
CA ARG A 14 -19.38 -54.07 10.13
C ARG A 14 -18.44 -54.61 11.23
N ARG A 15 -18.81 -54.28 12.47
CA ARG A 15 -18.31 -54.79 13.77
C ARG A 15 -18.39 -56.31 13.90
N GLY A 16 -17.38 -56.90 14.53
CA GLY A 16 -17.39 -58.24 15.13
C GLY A 16 -16.94 -58.16 16.59
N THR A 17 -17.70 -58.81 17.46
CA THR A 17 -17.54 -58.98 18.91
C THR A 17 -16.77 -60.26 19.24
N ALA A 18 -15.90 -60.25 20.25
CA ALA A 18 -15.59 -61.42 21.09
C ALA A 18 -14.86 -61.02 22.39
N ASN A 19 -15.51 -61.33 23.51
CA ASN A 19 -15.01 -61.68 24.85
C ASN A 19 -13.84 -62.68 24.80
N ASP A 20 -13.06 -63.01 25.83
CA ASP A 20 -12.81 -62.65 27.24
C ASP A 20 -11.44 -63.33 27.52
N ASP A 21 -10.56 -62.76 28.35
CA ASP A 21 -9.95 -63.51 29.47
C ASP A 21 -8.96 -62.68 30.29
N ILE A 22 -9.12 -62.85 31.59
CA ILE A 22 -8.49 -62.15 32.71
C ILE A 22 -7.25 -62.94 33.15
N GLN A 23 -6.12 -62.27 33.38
CA GLN A 23 -5.27 -62.61 34.53
C GLN A 23 -4.62 -61.37 35.17
N GLN A 24 -4.63 -61.43 36.51
CA GLN A 24 -4.34 -60.39 37.48
C GLN A 24 -2.84 -60.15 37.66
N GLY A 25 -2.48 -58.89 37.93
CA GLY A 25 -1.19 -58.51 38.51
C GLY A 25 -1.14 -57.02 38.83
N SER A 26 -1.11 -56.66 40.12
CA SER A 26 -0.82 -55.32 40.64
C SER A 26 -0.43 -55.43 42.12
N PRO A 27 0.33 -54.49 42.73
CA PRO A 27 1.32 -53.53 42.19
C PRO A 27 2.61 -53.48 43.09
N PRO A 28 3.55 -52.50 42.95
CA PRO A 28 3.37 -51.21 43.64
C PRO A 28 3.97 -49.96 42.93
N GLY A 29 3.52 -48.76 43.34
CA GLY A 29 4.33 -47.53 43.22
C GLY A 29 3.74 -46.38 42.40
N ARG A 30 2.66 -45.74 42.86
CA ARG A 30 2.28 -44.38 42.43
C ARG A 30 2.69 -43.37 43.50
N GLY A 31 3.24 -42.25 43.06
CA GLY A 31 2.93 -40.96 43.69
C GLY A 31 4.07 -39.98 43.82
N TRP A 32 4.57 -39.39 42.71
CA TRP A 32 5.34 -38.13 42.77
C TRP A 32 5.19 -37.22 41.52
N GLY A 33 4.61 -37.68 40.41
CA GLY A 33 4.50 -36.86 39.18
C GLY A 33 3.34 -35.86 39.13
N TRP A 34 2.19 -36.17 39.76
CA TRP A 34 0.97 -35.38 39.61
C TRP A 34 0.98 -34.08 40.43
N VAL A 35 1.68 -34.05 41.57
CA VAL A 35 1.76 -32.87 42.45
C VAL A 35 2.70 -31.80 41.88
N GLN A 36 3.69 -32.19 41.06
CA GLN A 36 4.60 -31.23 40.41
C GLN A 36 3.97 -30.59 39.16
N ALA A 37 3.21 -31.35 38.37
CA ALA A 37 2.47 -30.81 37.22
C ALA A 37 1.40 -29.79 37.66
N PHE A 38 0.64 -30.09 38.72
CA PHE A 38 -0.39 -29.19 39.24
C PHE A 38 0.19 -27.89 39.82
N LYS A 39 1.37 -27.94 40.48
CA LYS A 39 2.06 -26.74 40.98
C LYS A 39 2.63 -25.89 39.85
N ALA A 40 3.15 -26.49 38.78
CA ALA A 40 3.68 -25.76 37.63
C ALA A 40 2.58 -25.04 36.84
N ASP A 41 1.43 -25.69 36.64
CA ASP A 41 0.29 -25.08 35.93
C ASP A 41 -0.44 -24.03 36.78
N PHE A 42 -0.51 -24.21 38.10
CA PHE A 42 -1.06 -23.20 39.02
C PHE A 42 -0.17 -21.95 39.13
N ILE A 43 1.17 -22.13 39.16
CA ILE A 43 2.13 -21.01 39.17
C ILE A 43 2.17 -20.31 37.81
N ARG A 44 2.05 -21.03 36.68
CA ARG A 44 1.89 -20.42 35.34
C ARG A 44 0.57 -19.66 35.22
N GLY A 45 -0.52 -20.18 35.79
CA GLY A 45 -1.81 -19.50 35.86
C GLY A 45 -1.76 -18.21 36.68
N ILE A 46 -1.07 -18.21 37.83
CA ILE A 46 -0.89 -17.03 38.68
C ILE A 46 0.05 -16.00 38.02
N LEU A 47 1.14 -16.43 37.37
CA LEU A 47 2.05 -15.54 36.62
C LEU A 47 1.39 -14.94 35.37
N ALA A 48 0.55 -15.71 34.66
CA ALA A 48 -0.25 -15.21 33.55
C ALA A 48 -1.33 -14.22 34.03
N LEU A 49 -1.98 -14.48 35.17
CA LEU A 49 -2.92 -13.53 35.78
C LEU A 49 -2.22 -12.27 36.30
N THR A 50 -1.02 -12.37 36.88
CA THR A 50 -0.26 -11.20 37.35
C THR A 50 0.35 -10.40 36.20
N PHE A 51 0.73 -11.01 35.07
CA PHE A 51 1.08 -10.27 33.85
C PHE A 51 -0.14 -9.61 33.21
N ALA A 52 -1.29 -10.27 33.19
CA ALA A 52 -2.54 -9.66 32.73
C ALA A 52 -2.97 -8.49 33.63
N LEU A 53 -2.82 -8.62 34.95
CA LEU A 53 -3.14 -7.57 35.92
C LEU A 53 -2.10 -6.44 35.96
N LEU A 54 -0.82 -6.70 35.70
CA LEU A 54 0.19 -5.63 35.51
C LEU A 54 0.05 -4.92 34.16
N ALA A 55 -0.36 -5.62 33.10
CA ALA A 55 -0.71 -5.00 31.81
C ALA A 55 -1.98 -4.15 31.93
N LEU A 56 -2.93 -4.53 32.80
CA LEU A 56 -4.11 -3.74 33.15
C LEU A 56 -3.82 -2.54 34.07
N ALA A 57 -2.61 -2.43 34.66
CA ALA A 57 -2.30 -1.41 35.66
C ALA A 57 -1.44 -0.23 35.16
N VAL A 58 -1.03 -0.18 33.88
CA VAL A 58 -0.25 0.95 33.31
C VAL A 58 -0.76 1.45 31.95
N HIS A 59 -1.82 0.87 31.37
CA HIS A 59 -2.53 1.50 30.26
C HIS A 59 -3.96 1.79 30.71
N ALA A 60 -4.21 3.03 31.13
CA ALA A 60 -5.55 3.57 30.93
C ALA A 60 -5.85 3.33 29.45
N ALA A 61 -6.85 2.50 29.14
CA ALA A 61 -7.21 2.19 27.76
C ALA A 61 -7.36 3.53 27.03
N GLU A 62 -6.42 3.83 26.13
CA GLU A 62 -6.38 5.12 25.45
C GLU A 62 -7.75 5.34 24.82
N SER A 63 -8.39 6.47 25.15
CA SER A 63 -9.72 6.73 24.65
C SER A 63 -9.60 7.04 23.17
N ARG A 64 -10.23 6.21 22.35
CA ARG A 64 -10.28 6.39 20.90
C ARG A 64 -11.67 6.88 20.51
N ASP A 65 -11.74 7.84 19.59
CA ASP A 65 -13.02 8.23 19.01
C ASP A 65 -13.57 7.17 18.05
N ARG A 66 -14.75 7.43 17.47
CA ARG A 66 -15.42 6.50 16.54
C ARG A 66 -14.64 6.25 15.24
N PHE A 67 -13.61 7.05 14.94
CA PHE A 67 -12.71 6.89 13.80
C PHE A 67 -11.37 6.27 14.20
N GLY A 68 -11.16 5.93 15.49
CA GLY A 68 -9.89 5.40 15.98
C GLY A 68 -8.84 6.48 16.30
N GLY A 69 -9.23 7.76 16.32
CA GLY A 69 -8.37 8.88 16.71
C GLY A 69 -8.03 8.84 18.19
N TRP A 70 -6.77 9.10 18.51
CA TRP A 70 -6.22 9.19 19.85
C TRP A 70 -6.48 10.55 20.47
N ASP A 71 -7.06 10.57 21.66
CA ASP A 71 -7.48 11.80 22.35
C ASP A 71 -6.35 12.55 23.08
N GLY A 72 -5.14 11.96 23.14
CA GLY A 72 -3.96 12.59 23.76
C GLY A 72 -3.46 13.83 23.04
N VAL A 73 -3.84 14.02 21.77
CA VAL A 73 -3.60 15.24 20.98
C VAL A 73 -4.89 15.64 20.28
N ARG A 74 -5.26 16.92 20.40
CA ARG A 74 -6.49 17.49 19.83
C ARG A 74 -6.16 18.53 18.77
N GLY A 75 -6.75 18.36 17.58
CA GLY A 75 -6.77 19.34 16.50
C GLY A 75 -8.16 19.95 16.33
N GLN A 76 -8.42 20.60 15.20
CA GLN A 76 -9.72 21.15 14.87
C GLN A 76 -10.71 20.05 14.43
N ALA A 77 -11.91 20.01 15.00
CA ALA A 77 -12.98 19.15 14.45
C ALA A 77 -13.60 19.82 13.21
N THR A 78 -13.47 19.20 12.04
CA THR A 78 -13.99 19.73 10.76
C THR A 78 -15.10 18.87 10.14
N GLY A 79 -15.37 17.69 10.72
CA GLY A 79 -16.28 16.71 10.13
C GLY A 79 -15.64 15.82 9.04
N PHE A 80 -14.37 16.07 8.68
CA PHE A 80 -13.61 15.25 7.74
C PHE A 80 -12.15 15.06 8.20
N PHE A 81 -11.49 14.03 7.68
CA PHE A 81 -10.06 13.88 7.88
C PHE A 81 -9.30 15.04 7.23
N HIS A 82 -8.34 15.60 7.96
CA HIS A 82 -7.42 16.62 7.45
C HIS A 82 -6.05 16.50 8.13
N THR A 83 -5.11 17.36 7.79
CA THR A 83 -3.76 17.37 8.37
C THR A 83 -3.53 18.62 9.19
N GLU A 84 -2.87 18.46 10.34
CA GLU A 84 -2.42 19.58 11.17
C GLU A 84 -1.02 19.30 11.69
N GLN A 85 -0.22 20.36 11.82
CA GLN A 85 1.03 20.31 12.57
C GLN A 85 0.82 20.86 13.97
N ILE A 86 0.91 20.00 14.97
CA ILE A 86 0.67 20.31 16.38
C ILE A 86 1.98 20.11 17.15
N GLN A 87 2.49 21.19 17.75
CA GLN A 87 3.75 21.19 18.51
C GLN A 87 4.96 20.63 17.72
N GLY A 88 5.01 20.92 16.41
CA GLY A 88 6.08 20.48 15.51
C GLY A 88 5.88 19.09 14.90
N VAL A 89 4.86 18.34 15.34
CA VAL A 89 4.53 16.99 14.84
C VAL A 89 3.30 17.04 13.94
N TRP A 90 3.37 16.43 12.77
CA TRP A 90 2.26 16.31 11.83
C TRP A 90 1.35 15.15 12.21
N TRP A 91 0.05 15.41 12.16
CA TRP A 91 -0.98 14.40 12.38
C TRP A 91 -1.99 14.43 11.24
N LEU A 92 -2.60 13.28 10.95
CA LEU A 92 -3.98 13.31 10.48
C LEU A 92 -4.86 13.65 11.67
N ILE A 93 -5.92 14.42 11.44
CA ILE A 93 -6.92 14.73 12.46
C ILE A 93 -8.24 14.12 12.01
N THR A 94 -8.89 13.37 12.90
CA THR A 94 -10.19 12.76 12.63
C THR A 94 -11.28 13.82 12.46
N PRO A 95 -12.43 13.46 11.87
CA PRO A 95 -13.60 14.34 11.83
C PRO A 95 -14.02 14.92 13.18
N ASP A 96 -13.79 14.19 14.28
CA ASP A 96 -14.14 14.60 15.65
C ASP A 96 -12.99 15.36 16.35
N GLY A 97 -11.88 15.65 15.66
CA GLY A 97 -10.79 16.53 16.14
C GLY A 97 -9.67 15.82 16.93
N ASN A 98 -9.53 14.50 16.82
CA ASN A 98 -8.47 13.75 17.50
C ASN A 98 -7.31 13.43 16.57
N ALA A 99 -6.10 13.37 17.13
CA ALA A 99 -4.92 12.93 16.41
C ALA A 99 -5.05 11.50 15.89
N PHE A 100 -4.57 11.26 14.69
CA PHE A 100 -4.70 9.98 14.01
C PHE A 100 -3.39 9.64 13.29
N LEU A 101 -2.92 8.42 13.52
CA LEU A 101 -1.96 7.75 12.66
C LEU A 101 -2.70 6.72 11.83
N SER A 102 -2.60 6.81 10.51
CA SER A 102 -3.20 5.82 9.63
C SER A 102 -2.37 4.54 9.65
N LYS A 103 -2.74 3.61 10.54
CA LYS A 103 -2.15 2.28 10.68
C LYS A 103 -2.98 1.33 9.82
N GLY A 104 -2.57 1.15 8.58
CA GLY A 104 -3.39 0.51 7.55
C GLY A 104 -2.83 -0.79 6.97
N VAL A 105 -3.71 -1.47 6.23
CA VAL A 105 -3.39 -2.68 5.46
C VAL A 105 -3.98 -2.52 4.05
N ASN A 106 -3.20 -2.72 3.01
CA ASN A 106 -3.67 -2.70 1.63
C ASN A 106 -4.27 -4.05 1.21
N HIS A 107 -5.04 -4.03 0.13
CA HIS A 107 -5.66 -5.19 -0.50
C HIS A 107 -6.40 -6.09 0.51
N VAL A 108 -7.14 -5.46 1.43
CA VAL A 108 -8.05 -6.15 2.33
C VAL A 108 -9.25 -6.57 1.49
N SER A 109 -9.10 -7.71 0.82
CA SER A 109 -9.99 -8.16 -0.26
C SER A 109 -10.55 -9.54 0.04
N TYR A 110 -11.87 -9.68 -0.10
CA TYR A 110 -12.58 -10.95 0.06
C TYR A 110 -12.09 -12.00 -0.94
N THR A 111 -11.66 -11.57 -2.12
CA THR A 111 -11.17 -12.47 -3.17
C THR A 111 -9.65 -12.64 -3.14
N ALA A 112 -8.93 -11.62 -2.66
CA ALA A 112 -7.49 -11.44 -2.84
C ALA A 112 -7.06 -11.65 -4.31
N ASP A 113 -5.83 -12.13 -4.53
CA ASP A 113 -5.24 -12.28 -5.86
C ASP A 113 -5.75 -13.48 -6.65
N GLN A 114 -5.93 -13.24 -7.95
CA GLN A 114 -6.18 -14.29 -8.93
C GLN A 114 -4.86 -14.92 -9.37
N ALA A 115 -4.82 -16.25 -9.41
CA ALA A 115 -3.74 -17.02 -10.02
C ALA A 115 -4.12 -17.42 -11.45
N PRO A 116 -3.51 -16.83 -12.51
CA PRO A 116 -3.86 -17.13 -13.89
C PRO A 116 -3.67 -18.61 -14.26
N SER A 117 -2.64 -19.25 -13.71
CA SER A 117 -2.34 -20.67 -13.90
C SER A 117 -3.41 -21.60 -13.34
N LEU A 118 -4.11 -21.18 -12.29
CA LEU A 118 -5.24 -21.91 -11.71
C LEU A 118 -6.58 -21.55 -12.39
N GLY A 119 -6.68 -20.36 -12.99
CA GLY A 119 -7.92 -19.83 -13.56
C GLY A 119 -8.91 -19.28 -12.53
N TYR A 120 -8.51 -19.15 -11.26
CA TYR A 120 -9.33 -18.61 -10.17
C TYR A 120 -8.46 -17.97 -9.07
N ALA A 121 -9.09 -17.24 -8.15
CA ALA A 121 -8.46 -16.75 -6.92
C ALA A 121 -8.60 -17.79 -5.80
N PRO A 122 -7.51 -18.40 -5.31
CA PRO A 122 -7.59 -19.48 -4.33
C PRO A 122 -8.17 -19.02 -2.99
N TYR A 123 -7.80 -17.83 -2.51
CA TYR A 123 -8.34 -17.26 -1.27
C TYR A 123 -9.86 -17.04 -1.35
N ALA A 124 -10.38 -16.59 -2.50
CA ALA A 124 -11.82 -16.41 -2.71
C ALA A 124 -12.65 -17.68 -2.46
N ARG A 125 -12.09 -18.87 -2.74
CA ARG A 125 -12.77 -20.14 -2.45
C ARG A 125 -12.82 -20.44 -0.96
N VAL A 126 -11.73 -20.12 -0.26
CA VAL A 126 -11.62 -20.29 1.19
C VAL A 126 -12.59 -19.35 1.90
N THR A 127 -12.58 -18.06 1.56
CA THR A 127 -13.46 -17.08 2.18
C THR A 127 -14.94 -17.37 1.88
N ALA A 128 -15.27 -17.83 0.67
CA ALA A 128 -16.62 -18.28 0.34
C ALA A 128 -17.07 -19.47 1.19
N ALA A 129 -16.19 -20.46 1.39
CA ALA A 129 -16.50 -21.63 2.20
C ALA A 129 -16.65 -21.28 3.70
N GLN A 130 -15.80 -20.39 4.23
CA GLN A 130 -15.78 -20.05 5.65
C GLN A 130 -16.87 -19.06 6.05
N TYR A 131 -17.09 -18.00 5.25
CA TYR A 131 -17.96 -16.87 5.62
C TYR A 131 -19.28 -16.87 4.86
N GLY A 132 -19.36 -17.53 3.72
CA GLY A 132 -20.53 -17.58 2.84
C GLY A 132 -20.85 -16.27 2.09
N SER A 133 -20.29 -15.13 2.51
CA SER A 133 -20.48 -13.83 1.84
C SER A 133 -19.35 -12.85 2.14
N ALA A 134 -19.11 -11.92 1.22
CA ALA A 134 -18.14 -10.83 1.41
C ALA A 134 -18.48 -9.95 2.62
N GLN A 135 -19.77 -9.74 2.92
CA GLN A 135 -20.19 -8.92 4.06
C GLN A 135 -19.77 -9.54 5.40
N LYS A 136 -20.04 -10.83 5.60
CA LYS A 136 -19.66 -11.55 6.83
C LYS A 136 -18.14 -11.64 6.99
N TRP A 137 -17.43 -11.82 5.88
CA TRP A 137 -15.97 -11.77 5.88
C TRP A 137 -15.46 -10.38 6.25
N ALA A 138 -16.06 -9.31 5.72
CA ALA A 138 -15.65 -7.94 6.02
C ALA A 138 -15.87 -7.57 7.49
N GLU A 139 -17.00 -7.96 8.07
CA GLU A 139 -17.28 -7.78 9.51
C GLU A 139 -16.23 -8.48 10.39
N ALA A 140 -15.95 -9.76 10.10
CA ALA A 140 -14.95 -10.54 10.83
C ALA A 140 -13.54 -9.97 10.65
N THR A 141 -13.19 -9.56 9.42
CA THR A 141 -11.88 -8.99 9.09
C THR A 141 -11.69 -7.62 9.72
N ALA A 142 -12.72 -6.76 9.77
CA ALA A 142 -12.66 -5.47 10.44
C ALA A 142 -12.42 -5.64 11.94
N ALA A 143 -13.14 -6.57 12.60
CA ALA A 143 -12.91 -6.91 13.99
C ALA A 143 -11.48 -7.43 14.24
N ARG A 144 -10.99 -8.29 13.34
CA ARG A 144 -9.63 -8.85 13.39
C ARG A 144 -8.56 -7.77 13.26
N LEU A 145 -8.63 -6.92 12.24
CA LEU A 145 -7.70 -5.80 12.05
C LEU A 145 -7.68 -4.85 13.25
N LYS A 146 -8.87 -4.51 13.78
CA LYS A 146 -8.99 -3.69 14.99
C LYS A 146 -8.33 -4.36 16.20
N SER A 147 -8.49 -5.68 16.37
CA SER A 147 -7.85 -6.42 17.47
C SER A 147 -6.31 -6.42 17.37
N TRP A 148 -5.76 -6.26 16.17
CA TRP A 148 -4.32 -6.12 15.92
C TRP A 148 -3.82 -4.67 15.97
N GLY A 149 -4.67 -3.72 16.35
CA GLY A 149 -4.33 -2.31 16.45
C GLY A 149 -4.25 -1.57 15.12
N PHE A 150 -4.69 -2.17 14.00
CA PHE A 150 -4.90 -1.46 12.75
C PHE A 150 -6.21 -0.67 12.81
N ASN A 151 -6.23 0.50 12.18
CA ASN A 151 -7.36 1.42 12.17
C ASN A 151 -7.74 1.92 10.77
N THR A 152 -7.04 1.48 9.73
CA THR A 152 -7.30 1.90 8.34
C THR A 152 -7.33 0.71 7.39
N VAL A 153 -8.26 0.71 6.43
CA VAL A 153 -8.18 -0.16 5.25
C VAL A 153 -7.68 0.62 4.04
N GLY A 154 -6.60 0.14 3.44
CA GLY A 154 -5.82 0.82 2.42
C GLY A 154 -6.33 0.59 1.00
N ALA A 155 -5.47 0.89 0.02
CA ALA A 155 -5.78 0.75 -1.40
C ALA A 155 -6.18 -0.68 -1.76
N TRP A 156 -7.01 -0.82 -2.80
CA TRP A 156 -7.49 -2.11 -3.35
C TRP A 156 -8.31 -2.98 -2.40
N SER A 157 -8.80 -2.43 -1.28
CA SER A 157 -9.68 -3.16 -0.37
C SER A 157 -11.08 -3.35 -0.95
N SER A 158 -11.75 -4.45 -0.57
CA SER A 158 -13.14 -4.74 -0.92
C SER A 158 -14.08 -3.62 -0.47
N ARG A 159 -15.12 -3.34 -1.25
CA ARG A 159 -16.11 -2.30 -0.95
C ARG A 159 -16.75 -2.54 0.43
N GLU A 160 -17.04 -3.79 0.74
CA GLU A 160 -17.67 -4.23 1.99
C GLU A 160 -16.87 -3.78 3.23
N MET A 161 -15.55 -3.57 3.11
CA MET A 161 -14.73 -3.04 4.20
C MET A 161 -15.05 -1.58 4.53
N SER A 162 -15.31 -0.74 3.51
CA SER A 162 -15.75 0.66 3.74
C SER A 162 -17.11 0.75 4.43
N GLU A 163 -17.93 -0.29 4.31
CA GLU A 163 -19.25 -0.37 4.95
C GLU A 163 -19.16 -0.77 6.44
N GLN A 164 -17.97 -1.12 6.95
CA GLN A 164 -17.75 -1.49 8.36
C GLN A 164 -17.41 -0.31 9.28
N SER A 165 -17.62 0.94 8.83
CA SER A 165 -17.24 2.15 9.61
C SER A 165 -15.76 2.16 10.04
N VAL A 166 -14.89 1.73 9.13
CA VAL A 166 -13.43 1.78 9.31
C VAL A 166 -12.87 2.90 8.43
N PRO A 167 -11.96 3.74 8.95
CA PRO A 167 -11.25 4.69 8.13
C PRO A 167 -10.62 4.04 6.91
N HIS A 168 -10.69 4.66 5.74
CA HIS A 168 -10.20 4.03 4.52
C HIS A 168 -9.61 5.00 3.52
N THR A 169 -8.81 4.48 2.58
CA THR A 169 -8.31 5.22 1.42
C THR A 169 -8.77 4.55 0.13
N LEU A 170 -8.87 5.34 -0.94
CA LEU A 170 -9.28 4.82 -2.25
C LEU A 170 -8.26 5.20 -3.32
N ILE A 171 -7.90 4.24 -4.16
CA ILE A 171 -7.09 4.48 -5.35
C ILE A 171 -7.97 4.68 -6.58
N LEU A 172 -7.75 5.77 -7.30
CA LEU A 172 -8.61 6.21 -8.39
C LEU A 172 -8.16 5.69 -9.76
N ASN A 173 -6.87 5.40 -9.94
CA ASN A 173 -6.27 4.99 -11.21
C ASN A 173 -6.54 6.02 -12.33
N LEU A 174 -6.32 7.31 -12.04
CA LEU A 174 -6.65 8.43 -12.93
C LEU A 174 -5.85 8.38 -14.23
N ALA A 175 -4.52 8.37 -14.17
CA ALA A 175 -3.69 8.24 -15.37
C ALA A 175 -3.86 6.88 -16.04
N ALA A 176 -4.06 5.81 -15.28
CA ALA A 176 -4.34 4.49 -15.87
C ALA A 176 -5.65 4.49 -16.67
N SER A 177 -6.68 5.24 -16.24
CA SER A 177 -7.91 5.44 -17.02
C SER A 177 -7.70 6.19 -18.34
N ALA A 178 -6.53 6.80 -18.52
CA ALA A 178 -6.08 7.50 -19.72
C ALA A 178 -4.93 6.77 -20.44
N GLY A 179 -4.71 5.49 -20.14
CA GLY A 179 -3.75 4.64 -20.85
C GLY A 179 -2.35 4.57 -20.25
N ALA A 180 -2.12 5.14 -19.06
CA ALA A 180 -0.89 4.82 -18.32
C ALA A 180 -0.92 3.36 -17.82
N ASN A 181 0.25 2.75 -17.72
CA ASN A 181 0.40 1.40 -17.20
C ASN A 181 1.65 1.34 -16.33
N TRP A 182 1.47 1.17 -15.02
CA TRP A 182 2.59 1.12 -14.09
C TRP A 182 3.49 -0.08 -14.39
N LEU A 183 2.96 -1.27 -14.64
CA LEU A 183 3.77 -2.47 -14.86
C LEU A 183 4.64 -2.36 -16.13
N LYS A 184 4.08 -1.83 -17.21
CA LYS A 184 4.78 -1.66 -18.49
C LYS A 184 5.58 -0.36 -18.59
N GLY A 185 5.38 0.58 -17.66
CA GLY A 185 6.00 1.90 -17.69
C GLY A 185 5.45 2.82 -18.78
N GLU A 186 4.25 2.53 -19.28
CA GLU A 186 3.55 3.36 -20.25
C GLU A 186 3.02 4.62 -19.54
N VAL A 187 3.23 5.78 -20.15
CA VAL A 187 2.87 7.09 -19.57
C VAL A 187 1.78 7.75 -20.41
N ALA A 188 0.75 8.29 -19.75
CA ALA A 188 -0.35 8.98 -20.41
C ALA A 188 0.11 10.34 -21.00
N ASP A 189 -0.55 10.82 -22.05
CA ASP A 189 -0.31 12.17 -22.57
C ASP A 189 -1.08 13.21 -21.74
N VAL A 190 -0.46 13.73 -20.68
CA VAL A 190 -1.09 14.70 -19.77
C VAL A 190 -1.39 16.06 -20.42
N PHE A 191 -0.81 16.33 -21.59
CA PHE A 191 -1.06 17.53 -22.38
C PHE A 191 -2.25 17.38 -23.34
N SER A 192 -2.78 16.17 -23.47
CA SER A 192 -3.93 15.89 -24.33
C SER A 192 -5.23 16.24 -23.63
N PRO A 193 -6.20 16.90 -24.30
CA PRO A 193 -7.55 17.10 -23.77
C PRO A 193 -8.24 15.78 -23.38
N LYS A 194 -7.89 14.66 -24.04
CA LYS A 194 -8.42 13.32 -23.72
C LYS A 194 -8.01 12.86 -22.31
N PHE A 195 -6.82 13.27 -21.84
CA PHE A 195 -6.38 12.96 -20.49
C PHE A 195 -7.24 13.70 -19.47
N GLU A 196 -7.43 15.01 -19.64
CA GLU A 196 -8.28 15.84 -18.77
C GLU A 196 -9.72 15.29 -18.70
N GLU A 197 -10.29 14.90 -19.83
CA GLU A 197 -11.63 14.29 -19.90
C GLU A 197 -11.68 12.96 -19.13
N ALA A 198 -10.69 12.09 -19.32
CA ALA A 198 -10.63 10.78 -18.66
C ALA A 198 -10.50 10.91 -17.14
N VAL A 199 -9.60 11.78 -16.66
CA VAL A 199 -9.42 11.98 -15.20
C VAL A 199 -10.66 12.61 -14.56
N ARG A 200 -11.32 13.56 -15.23
CA ARG A 200 -12.59 14.15 -14.74
C ARG A 200 -13.69 13.10 -14.63
N ARG A 201 -13.90 12.31 -15.68
CA ARG A 201 -14.90 11.24 -15.69
C ARG A 201 -14.64 10.21 -14.60
N GLN A 202 -13.39 9.81 -14.43
CA GLN A 202 -12.99 8.83 -13.40
C GLN A 202 -13.18 9.39 -11.98
N ALA A 203 -12.76 10.63 -11.74
CA ALA A 203 -12.96 11.30 -10.45
C ALA A 203 -14.45 11.50 -10.13
N GLN A 204 -15.28 11.93 -11.08
CA GLN A 204 -16.73 12.00 -10.89
C GLN A 204 -17.33 10.65 -10.52
N ARG A 205 -16.93 9.58 -11.21
CA ARG A 205 -17.45 8.23 -10.96
C ARG A 205 -17.09 7.69 -9.56
N LEU A 206 -15.89 8.00 -9.07
CA LEU A 206 -15.34 7.39 -7.86
C LEU A 206 -15.42 8.29 -6.63
N CYS A 207 -15.23 9.60 -6.77
CA CYS A 207 -15.22 10.55 -5.65
C CYS A 207 -16.64 11.05 -5.31
N LEU A 208 -17.45 11.42 -6.32
CA LEU A 208 -18.77 12.03 -6.07
C LEU A 208 -19.68 11.19 -5.16
N PRO A 209 -19.78 9.85 -5.32
CA PRO A 209 -20.61 9.03 -4.42
C PRO A 209 -20.12 8.97 -2.97
N ARG A 210 -18.88 9.41 -2.70
CA ARG A 210 -18.19 9.33 -1.40
C ARG A 210 -17.91 10.69 -0.78
N ALA A 211 -18.31 11.79 -1.42
CA ALA A 211 -17.98 13.15 -0.99
C ALA A 211 -18.50 13.54 0.41
N ARG A 212 -19.38 12.73 1.00
CA ARG A 212 -19.95 12.91 2.35
C ARG A 212 -19.56 11.81 3.33
N ASP A 213 -18.70 10.87 2.93
CA ASP A 213 -18.30 9.76 3.79
C ASP A 213 -17.24 10.23 4.80
N PRO A 214 -17.55 10.37 6.10
CA PRO A 214 -16.59 10.88 7.06
C PRO A 214 -15.48 9.87 7.40
N PHE A 215 -15.62 8.59 7.02
CA PHE A 215 -14.60 7.57 7.23
C PHE A 215 -13.55 7.55 6.11
N LEU A 216 -13.82 8.21 4.98
CA LEU A 216 -12.83 8.31 3.94
C LEU A 216 -11.73 9.29 4.36
N ILE A 217 -10.48 8.84 4.33
CA ILE A 217 -9.31 9.70 4.61
C ILE A 217 -8.97 10.52 3.36
N GLY A 218 -8.92 9.88 2.19
CA GLY A 218 -8.52 10.52 0.96
C GLY A 218 -8.31 9.59 -0.22
N TYR A 219 -7.90 10.20 -1.34
CA TYR A 219 -7.74 9.55 -2.63
C TYR A 219 -6.28 9.51 -3.09
N PHE A 220 -5.80 8.31 -3.43
CA PHE A 220 -4.61 8.16 -4.27
C PHE A 220 -5.02 8.37 -5.73
N SER A 221 -4.27 9.19 -6.47
CA SER A 221 -4.55 9.38 -7.89
C SER A 221 -4.22 8.12 -8.70
N ASP A 222 -3.04 7.53 -8.48
CA ASP A 222 -2.51 6.36 -9.17
C ASP A 222 -1.49 5.62 -8.27
N ASN A 223 -0.88 4.56 -8.80
CA ASN A 223 0.17 3.78 -8.13
C ASN A 223 1.43 3.70 -9.00
N GLU A 224 2.59 3.96 -8.39
CA GLU A 224 3.93 3.64 -8.92
C GLU A 224 4.17 4.03 -10.39
N LEU A 225 3.62 5.17 -10.83
CA LEU A 225 3.83 5.67 -12.19
C LEU A 225 5.33 5.82 -12.51
N ARG A 226 5.69 5.64 -13.78
CA ARG A 226 7.06 5.89 -14.22
C ARG A 226 7.29 7.38 -14.42
N TRP A 227 8.30 7.89 -13.72
CA TRP A 227 8.70 9.30 -13.75
C TRP A 227 10.06 9.53 -14.42
N GLY A 228 10.74 8.47 -14.85
CA GLY A 228 12.05 8.57 -15.47
C GLY A 228 12.61 7.20 -15.83
N SER A 229 13.93 7.09 -15.81
CA SER A 229 14.64 5.83 -16.02
C SER A 229 14.47 4.91 -14.82
N ASP A 230 14.07 3.66 -15.07
CA ASP A 230 13.91 2.61 -14.06
C ASP A 230 14.08 1.21 -14.67
N TRP A 231 13.48 0.17 -14.07
CA TRP A 231 13.54 -1.20 -14.56
C TRP A 231 12.63 -1.45 -15.79
N ARG A 232 11.66 -0.57 -16.05
CA ARG A 232 10.69 -0.67 -17.16
C ARG A 232 11.24 -0.02 -18.44
N SER A 233 11.95 1.10 -18.30
CA SER A 233 12.60 1.78 -19.41
C SER A 233 13.81 2.59 -18.94
N LYS A 234 14.87 2.66 -19.76
CA LYS A 234 16.03 3.52 -19.51
C LYS A 234 15.88 4.95 -20.06
N LYS A 235 14.83 5.20 -20.84
CA LYS A 235 14.56 6.49 -21.46
C LYS A 235 13.99 7.49 -20.44
N SER A 236 14.33 8.76 -20.63
CA SER A 236 13.60 9.87 -20.01
C SER A 236 12.20 10.00 -20.61
N LEU A 237 11.27 10.61 -19.87
CA LEU A 237 9.94 10.92 -20.41
C LEU A 237 10.03 11.82 -21.65
N LEU A 238 10.99 12.75 -21.67
CA LEU A 238 11.19 13.59 -22.85
C LEU A 238 11.47 12.76 -24.12
N GLU A 239 12.33 11.74 -24.03
CA GLU A 239 12.61 10.85 -25.15
C GLU A 239 11.37 10.06 -25.59
N ASP A 240 10.58 9.57 -24.63
CA ASP A 240 9.35 8.83 -24.94
C ASP A 240 8.33 9.71 -25.66
N PHE A 241 8.22 10.98 -25.28
CA PHE A 241 7.33 11.94 -25.93
C PHE A 241 7.89 12.43 -27.27
N LEU A 242 9.21 12.56 -27.41
CA LEU A 242 9.84 12.83 -28.70
C LEU A 242 9.66 11.68 -29.70
N ALA A 243 9.49 10.44 -29.26
CA ALA A 243 9.24 9.32 -30.16
C ALA A 243 7.82 9.29 -30.75
N ARG A 244 6.90 10.13 -30.25
CA ARG A 244 5.48 10.15 -30.68
C ARG A 244 5.29 10.94 -31.98
N PRO A 245 4.18 10.70 -32.72
CA PRO A 245 3.80 11.48 -33.88
C PRO A 245 3.71 12.99 -33.59
N SER A 246 4.08 13.84 -34.55
CA SER A 246 4.25 15.30 -34.39
C SER A 246 2.93 16.03 -34.09
N GLU A 247 1.81 15.45 -34.46
CA GLU A 247 0.46 15.94 -34.17
C GLU A 247 0.03 15.69 -32.71
N THR A 248 0.74 14.84 -31.96
CA THR A 248 0.34 14.56 -30.57
C THR A 248 0.63 15.76 -29.65
N PRO A 249 -0.32 16.15 -28.77
CA PRO A 249 -0.13 17.29 -27.86
C PRO A 249 1.15 17.20 -27.03
N GLY A 250 1.49 16.01 -26.55
CA GLY A 250 2.70 15.83 -25.75
C GLY A 250 3.99 15.99 -26.55
N LYS A 251 4.04 15.58 -27.83
CA LYS A 251 5.19 15.83 -28.71
C LYS A 251 5.35 17.32 -29.00
N GLN A 252 4.25 18.04 -29.18
CA GLN A 252 4.24 19.50 -29.34
C GLN A 252 4.71 20.21 -28.06
N ALA A 253 4.28 19.75 -26.89
CA ALA A 253 4.76 20.26 -25.60
C ALA A 253 6.27 20.03 -25.41
N ALA A 254 6.77 18.84 -25.76
CA ALA A 254 8.21 18.55 -25.76
C ALA A 254 8.96 19.54 -26.65
N TRP A 255 8.52 19.74 -27.90
CA TRP A 255 9.14 20.69 -28.82
C TRP A 255 9.14 22.13 -28.34
N ARG A 256 8.04 22.57 -27.72
CA ARG A 256 7.96 23.90 -27.10
C ARG A 256 9.02 24.06 -26.01
N ILE A 257 9.27 23.04 -25.19
CA ILE A 257 10.29 23.08 -24.14
C ILE A 257 11.70 23.08 -24.74
N LEU A 258 11.95 22.26 -25.77
CA LEU A 258 13.23 22.20 -26.47
C LEU A 258 13.64 23.54 -27.09
N ARG A 259 12.68 24.35 -27.52
CA ARG A 259 12.92 25.66 -28.13
C ARG A 259 13.16 26.78 -27.12
N ARG A 260 12.91 26.57 -25.82
CA ARG A 260 13.12 27.62 -24.80
C ARG A 260 14.59 28.01 -24.73
N GLY A 261 14.87 29.31 -24.78
CA GLY A 261 16.24 29.84 -24.69
C GLY A 261 17.07 29.71 -25.97
N HIS A 262 16.45 29.39 -27.10
CA HIS A 262 17.10 29.31 -28.41
C HIS A 262 16.41 30.23 -29.41
N ASP A 263 16.95 31.45 -29.56
CA ASP A 263 16.36 32.49 -30.43
C ASP A 263 16.68 32.27 -31.91
N SER A 264 17.63 31.37 -32.24
CA SER A 264 18.01 31.02 -33.62
C SER A 264 18.33 29.53 -33.81
N PHE A 265 18.24 29.04 -35.05
CA PHE A 265 18.67 27.67 -35.41
C PHE A 265 20.13 27.40 -35.08
N GLU A 266 21.00 28.39 -35.28
CA GLU A 266 22.42 28.25 -34.98
C GLU A 266 22.64 28.01 -33.49
N SER A 267 21.93 28.75 -32.63
CA SER A 267 21.98 28.55 -31.18
C SER A 267 21.47 27.17 -30.76
N PHE A 268 20.39 26.68 -31.40
CA PHE A 268 19.84 25.36 -31.15
C PHE A 268 20.80 24.25 -31.60
N ASN A 269 21.28 24.32 -32.84
CA ASN A 269 22.21 23.34 -33.44
C ASN A 269 23.49 23.22 -32.62
N LYS A 270 24.05 24.35 -32.16
CA LYS A 270 25.23 24.37 -31.30
C LYS A 270 24.97 23.68 -29.95
N ALA A 271 23.82 23.95 -29.33
CA ALA A 271 23.48 23.42 -28.01
C ALA A 271 23.10 21.92 -28.03
N TRP A 272 22.47 21.47 -29.12
CA TRP A 272 21.97 20.10 -29.27
C TRP A 272 22.88 19.20 -30.12
N GLY A 273 23.92 19.75 -30.74
CA GLY A 273 24.81 19.00 -31.64
C GLY A 273 24.09 18.51 -32.90
N THR A 274 23.16 19.30 -33.42
CA THR A 274 22.37 18.98 -34.62
C THR A 274 22.80 19.84 -35.81
N ALA A 275 22.40 19.45 -37.01
CA ALA A 275 22.58 20.23 -38.24
C ALA A 275 21.22 20.61 -38.86
N ALA A 276 20.23 20.89 -38.01
CA ALA A 276 18.85 21.13 -38.44
C ALA A 276 18.76 22.46 -39.20
N LYS A 277 17.98 22.47 -40.29
CA LYS A 277 17.71 23.68 -41.09
C LYS A 277 16.26 24.14 -41.02
N ASP A 278 15.42 23.37 -40.32
CA ASP A 278 13.97 23.49 -40.33
C ASP A 278 13.39 22.83 -39.07
N PHE A 279 12.68 23.60 -38.25
CA PHE A 279 12.09 23.12 -36.99
C PHE A 279 10.91 22.20 -37.26
N ASP A 280 10.20 22.33 -38.38
CA ASP A 280 9.07 21.48 -38.73
C ASP A 280 9.56 20.09 -39.15
N LYS A 281 10.65 20.02 -39.92
CA LYS A 281 11.30 18.73 -40.22
C LYS A 281 11.92 18.11 -38.98
N LEU A 282 12.52 18.91 -38.12
CA LEU A 282 13.05 18.43 -36.85
C LEU A 282 11.92 17.95 -35.93
N ALA A 283 10.76 18.61 -35.98
CA ALA A 283 9.59 18.25 -35.18
C ALA A 283 9.10 16.83 -35.46
N ASN A 284 9.26 16.38 -36.71
CA ASN A 284 8.93 15.04 -37.17
C ASN A 284 9.99 13.98 -36.84
N GLN A 285 11.17 14.35 -36.32
CA GLN A 285 12.15 13.37 -35.86
C GLN A 285 11.71 12.71 -34.57
N THR A 286 11.95 11.41 -34.46
CA THR A 286 11.58 10.58 -33.30
C THR A 286 12.67 10.51 -32.23
N SER A 287 13.84 11.09 -32.48
CA SER A 287 14.97 11.12 -31.54
C SER A 287 15.87 12.33 -31.77
N LEU A 288 16.66 12.70 -30.76
CA LEU A 288 17.69 13.74 -30.79
C LEU A 288 18.89 13.29 -29.94
N PRO A 289 20.07 13.91 -30.09
CA PRO A 289 21.20 13.68 -29.19
C PRO A 289 20.84 14.04 -27.74
N MET A 290 20.94 13.07 -26.81
CA MET A 290 20.57 13.25 -25.40
C MET A 290 21.77 13.51 -24.47
N GLY A 291 22.98 13.62 -25.02
CA GLY A 291 24.21 13.74 -24.23
C GLY A 291 24.57 15.15 -23.77
N SER A 292 24.00 16.20 -24.40
CA SER A 292 24.39 17.59 -24.12
C SER A 292 23.75 18.15 -22.85
N ASP A 293 24.33 19.22 -22.31
CA ASP A 293 23.75 19.90 -21.14
C ASP A 293 22.41 20.56 -21.46
N ALA A 294 22.20 20.97 -22.71
CA ALA A 294 20.90 21.44 -23.19
C ALA A 294 19.85 20.33 -23.12
N ALA A 295 20.19 19.10 -23.55
CA ALA A 295 19.31 17.95 -23.44
C ALA A 295 18.96 17.62 -21.99
N LYS A 296 19.95 17.56 -21.08
CA LYS A 296 19.70 17.34 -19.65
C LYS A 296 18.82 18.43 -19.03
N SER A 297 19.03 19.69 -19.40
CA SER A 297 18.20 20.81 -18.96
C SER A 297 16.75 20.67 -19.44
N ALA A 298 16.57 20.33 -20.72
CA ALA A 298 15.25 20.10 -21.31
C ALA A 298 14.53 18.89 -20.70
N GLN A 299 15.26 17.79 -20.40
CA GLN A 299 14.70 16.62 -19.70
C GLN A 299 14.12 17.01 -18.34
N ARG A 300 14.87 17.78 -17.53
CA ARG A 300 14.38 18.27 -16.23
C ARG A 300 13.19 19.22 -16.39
N ALA A 301 13.28 20.17 -17.33
CA ALA A 301 12.20 21.12 -17.58
C ALA A 301 10.90 20.42 -18.04
N PHE A 302 11.01 19.43 -18.92
CA PHE A 302 9.89 18.62 -19.38
C PHE A 302 9.29 17.79 -18.26
N LEU A 303 10.12 17.11 -17.46
CA LEU A 303 9.65 16.31 -16.35
C LEU A 303 8.89 17.16 -15.32
N ARG A 304 9.41 18.34 -14.98
CA ARG A 304 8.76 19.29 -14.06
C ARG A 304 7.39 19.73 -14.58
N GLU A 305 7.32 20.10 -15.86
CA GLU A 305 6.08 20.57 -16.49
C GLU A 305 5.05 19.45 -16.64
N TYR A 306 5.50 18.24 -17.00
CA TYR A 306 4.67 17.04 -17.04
C TYR A 306 4.08 16.72 -15.66
N ALA A 307 4.92 16.67 -14.62
CA ALA A 307 4.48 16.40 -13.25
C ALA A 307 3.47 17.44 -12.76
N ARG A 308 3.78 18.74 -12.91
CA ARG A 308 2.86 19.82 -12.55
C ARG A 308 1.51 19.70 -13.25
N THR A 309 1.51 19.39 -14.54
CA THR A 309 0.28 19.22 -15.33
C THR A 309 -0.54 18.04 -14.83
N TYR A 310 0.10 16.88 -14.64
CA TYR A 310 -0.54 15.69 -14.10
C TYR A 310 -1.19 15.95 -12.73
N PHE A 311 -0.42 16.45 -11.77
CA PHE A 311 -0.89 16.63 -10.39
C PHE A 311 -1.99 17.69 -10.31
N LYS A 312 -1.87 18.79 -11.07
CA LYS A 312 -2.92 19.81 -11.15
C LYS A 312 -4.22 19.22 -11.68
N LEU A 313 -4.18 18.53 -12.83
CA LEU A 313 -5.39 17.98 -13.45
C LEU A 313 -6.06 16.92 -12.57
N CYS A 314 -5.26 16.07 -11.91
CA CYS A 314 -5.78 15.08 -10.97
C CYS A 314 -6.43 15.75 -9.75
N ARG A 315 -5.74 16.69 -9.10
CA ARG A 315 -6.26 17.43 -7.95
C ARG A 315 -7.54 18.18 -8.30
N ASP A 316 -7.57 18.90 -9.43
CA ASP A 316 -8.74 19.66 -9.85
C ASP A 316 -9.93 18.77 -10.17
N ALA A 317 -9.70 17.62 -10.81
CA ALA A 317 -10.75 16.63 -11.07
C ALA A 317 -11.32 16.04 -9.77
N ILE A 318 -10.45 15.69 -8.80
CA ILE A 318 -10.86 15.20 -7.48
C ILE A 318 -11.66 16.28 -6.76
N LYS A 319 -11.10 17.49 -6.60
CA LYS A 319 -11.73 18.58 -5.84
C LYS A 319 -13.02 19.12 -6.47
N ALA A 320 -13.20 18.97 -7.78
CA ALA A 320 -14.47 19.27 -8.44
C ALA A 320 -15.57 18.25 -8.11
N ALA A 321 -15.21 16.98 -7.88
CA ALA A 321 -16.16 15.92 -7.51
C ALA A 321 -16.35 15.80 -5.98
N ASP A 322 -15.32 16.15 -5.21
CA ASP A 322 -15.25 16.00 -3.75
C ASP A 322 -14.30 17.05 -3.15
N ALA A 323 -14.87 18.10 -2.56
CA ALA A 323 -14.10 19.19 -1.96
C ALA A 323 -13.48 18.84 -0.60
N ASN A 324 -14.02 17.82 0.10
CA ASN A 324 -13.76 17.59 1.51
C ASN A 324 -12.53 16.71 1.74
N HIS A 325 -12.35 15.66 0.95
CA HIS A 325 -11.32 14.63 1.22
C HIS A 325 -9.93 14.98 0.71
N LEU A 326 -8.92 14.40 1.36
CA LEU A 326 -7.51 14.65 1.05
C LEU A 326 -7.09 14.08 -0.31
N VAL A 327 -6.23 14.81 -1.02
CA VAL A 327 -5.45 14.29 -2.16
C VAL A 327 -4.13 13.77 -1.61
N ILE A 328 -3.98 12.45 -1.54
CA ILE A 328 -2.90 11.78 -0.81
C ILE A 328 -1.80 11.22 -1.74
N GLY A 329 -1.64 11.82 -2.92
CA GLY A 329 -0.53 11.53 -3.84
C GLY A 329 -0.73 10.33 -4.78
N CYS A 330 0.36 9.83 -5.35
CA CYS A 330 0.38 8.79 -6.40
C CYS A 330 1.31 7.60 -6.11
N ARG A 331 1.58 7.34 -4.82
CA ARG A 331 2.32 6.18 -4.27
C ARG A 331 3.65 5.94 -5.00
N PHE A 332 4.65 6.78 -4.73
CA PHE A 332 5.95 6.65 -5.40
C PHE A 332 6.66 5.35 -5.03
N ALA A 333 7.12 4.59 -6.02
CA ALA A 333 8.00 3.44 -5.83
C ALA A 333 9.45 3.90 -5.62
N GLY A 334 9.84 4.21 -4.38
CA GLY A 334 11.16 4.77 -4.10
C GLY A 334 11.30 6.25 -4.47
N ALA A 335 12.53 6.71 -4.66
CA ALA A 335 12.84 8.14 -4.76
C ALA A 335 12.25 8.77 -6.03
N ALA A 336 11.26 9.67 -5.85
CA ALA A 336 10.76 10.52 -6.91
C ALA A 336 11.85 11.51 -7.37
N PRO A 337 12.00 11.77 -8.68
CA PRO A 337 12.90 12.81 -9.16
C PRO A 337 12.53 14.19 -8.58
N GLN A 338 13.54 15.03 -8.33
CA GLN A 338 13.36 16.36 -7.74
C GLN A 338 12.32 17.21 -8.49
N GLU A 339 12.34 17.15 -9.82
CA GLU A 339 11.40 17.86 -10.69
C GLU A 339 9.94 17.45 -10.46
N VAL A 340 9.71 16.18 -10.09
CA VAL A 340 8.38 15.65 -9.80
C VAL A 340 7.93 16.11 -8.42
N ILE A 341 8.84 16.13 -7.46
CA ILE A 341 8.60 16.65 -6.10
C ILE A 341 8.19 18.13 -6.18
N GLU A 342 8.92 18.93 -6.94
CA GLU A 342 8.59 20.34 -7.19
C GLU A 342 7.25 20.50 -7.93
N GLY A 343 6.97 19.62 -8.90
CA GLY A 343 5.74 19.65 -9.67
C GLY A 343 4.49 19.27 -8.87
N MET A 344 4.62 18.48 -7.80
CA MET A 344 3.47 17.95 -7.05
C MET A 344 3.09 18.77 -5.81
N ALA A 345 4.03 19.48 -5.20
CA ALA A 345 3.92 19.98 -3.83
C ALA A 345 2.65 20.84 -3.57
N GLU A 346 2.23 21.63 -4.56
CA GLU A 346 1.05 22.50 -4.46
C GLU A 346 -0.30 21.78 -4.60
N PHE A 347 -0.30 20.52 -5.06
CA PHE A 347 -1.51 19.80 -5.47
C PHE A 347 -1.86 18.61 -4.59
N VAL A 348 -1.06 18.32 -3.57
CA VAL A 348 -1.29 17.21 -2.64
C VAL A 348 -1.37 17.73 -1.20
N ASP A 349 -2.21 17.06 -0.42
CA ASP A 349 -2.35 17.32 1.01
C ASP A 349 -1.39 16.44 1.83
N VAL A 350 -1.16 15.21 1.36
CA VAL A 350 -0.21 14.23 1.91
C VAL A 350 0.60 13.63 0.78
N VAL A 351 1.89 13.40 0.99
CA VAL A 351 2.74 12.67 0.05
C VAL A 351 2.74 11.19 0.38
N SER A 352 2.41 10.35 -0.60
CA SER A 352 2.43 8.88 -0.49
C SER A 352 3.72 8.26 -1.04
N PHE A 353 4.32 7.34 -0.30
CA PHE A 353 5.59 6.69 -0.66
C PHE A 353 5.59 5.19 -0.35
N ASN A 354 6.05 4.37 -1.29
CA ASN A 354 6.20 2.92 -1.15
C ASN A 354 7.67 2.55 -0.92
N ASN A 355 7.94 1.61 -0.01
CA ASN A 355 9.29 1.12 0.24
C ASN A 355 9.31 -0.32 0.76
N TYR A 356 10.04 -1.19 0.06
CA TYR A 356 10.25 -2.59 0.46
C TYR A 356 11.70 -2.85 0.91
N GLY A 357 12.33 -1.84 1.53
CA GLY A 357 13.64 -1.97 2.16
C GLY A 357 13.54 -2.56 3.56
N PHE A 358 14.65 -3.06 4.10
CA PHE A 358 14.67 -3.59 5.48
C PHE A 358 14.58 -2.51 6.57
N THR A 359 14.84 -1.26 6.21
CA THR A 359 14.78 -0.07 7.07
C THR A 359 14.03 1.04 6.33
N PRO A 360 13.34 1.94 7.04
CA PRO A 360 12.68 3.07 6.39
C PRO A 360 13.74 3.95 5.69
N PRO A 361 13.42 4.51 4.52
CA PRO A 361 14.36 5.36 3.76
C PRO A 361 14.39 6.77 4.35
N ALA A 362 14.82 6.88 5.61
CA ALA A 362 14.63 8.07 6.44
C ALA A 362 15.18 9.36 5.80
N GLU A 363 16.33 9.30 5.13
CA GLU A 363 16.89 10.49 4.44
C GLU A 363 16.08 10.88 3.21
N THR A 364 15.60 9.92 2.43
CA THR A 364 14.70 10.19 1.30
C THR A 364 13.40 10.84 1.78
N LEU A 365 12.82 10.34 2.87
CA LEU A 365 11.59 10.88 3.44
C LEU A 365 11.81 12.29 4.02
N ARG A 366 12.94 12.54 4.71
CA ARG A 366 13.32 13.88 5.17
C ARG A 366 13.46 14.86 4.02
N ASN A 367 14.11 14.46 2.93
CA ASN A 367 14.28 15.34 1.76
C ASN A 367 12.95 15.62 1.07
N LEU A 368 12.06 14.63 1.00
CA LEU A 368 10.71 14.80 0.48
C LEU A 368 9.89 15.79 1.33
N HIS A 369 9.94 15.64 2.64
CA HIS A 369 9.27 16.56 3.56
C HIS A 369 9.86 17.97 3.47
N ARG A 370 11.18 18.13 3.48
CA ARG A 370 11.86 19.44 3.34
C ARG A 370 11.49 20.13 2.02
N ALA A 371 11.41 19.39 0.92
CA ALA A 371 11.13 19.94 -0.39
C ALA A 371 9.66 20.33 -0.59
N THR A 372 8.73 19.66 0.09
CA THR A 372 7.28 19.87 -0.10
C THR A 372 6.60 20.60 1.04
N GLY A 373 7.15 20.55 2.25
CA GLY A 373 6.51 20.97 3.49
C GLY A 373 5.30 20.09 3.90
N LYS A 374 5.04 18.98 3.20
CA LYS A 374 3.84 18.16 3.39
C LYS A 374 4.10 16.96 4.30
N PRO A 375 3.10 16.52 5.08
CA PRO A 375 3.18 15.23 5.78
C PRO A 375 3.27 14.07 4.79
N ILE A 376 3.81 12.95 5.26
CA ILE A 376 4.08 11.76 4.45
C ILE A 376 3.34 10.54 5.02
N LEU A 377 2.71 9.77 4.13
CA LEU A 377 2.15 8.46 4.42
C LEU A 377 3.00 7.39 3.70
N LEU A 378 3.53 6.41 4.44
CA LEU A 378 4.20 5.27 3.81
C LEU A 378 3.13 4.27 3.36
N THR A 379 2.89 4.17 2.07
CA THR A 379 1.69 3.54 1.54
C THR A 379 1.83 2.08 1.17
N GLU A 380 3.06 1.56 1.11
CA GLU A 380 3.37 0.14 1.01
C GLU A 380 4.73 -0.16 1.63
N PHE A 381 4.76 -1.22 2.43
CA PHE A 381 5.94 -1.95 2.83
C PHE A 381 5.49 -3.32 3.35
N SER A 382 6.41 -4.28 3.32
CA SER A 382 6.24 -5.56 4.01
C SER A 382 7.54 -6.33 4.03
N PHE A 383 7.50 -7.43 4.78
CA PHE A 383 8.57 -8.42 4.84
C PHE A 383 7.95 -9.76 4.49
N LYS A 384 8.71 -10.58 3.77
CA LYS A 384 8.37 -11.96 3.45
C LYS A 384 9.42 -12.89 4.05
N ALA A 385 9.08 -14.12 4.42
CA ALA A 385 10.06 -15.04 4.99
C ALA A 385 10.12 -16.40 4.29
N GLN A 386 11.30 -17.00 4.31
CA GLN A 386 11.60 -18.26 3.63
C GLN A 386 10.90 -19.47 4.26
N ASP A 387 10.61 -19.43 5.56
CA ASP A 387 9.91 -20.49 6.30
C ASP A 387 8.39 -20.49 6.14
N SER A 388 7.85 -19.60 5.29
CA SER A 388 6.40 -19.54 5.01
C SER A 388 5.87 -20.71 4.19
N GLY A 389 6.75 -21.45 3.52
CA GLY A 389 6.38 -22.47 2.53
C GLY A 389 6.03 -21.90 1.14
N LEU A 390 5.94 -20.57 1.00
CA LEU A 390 5.75 -19.94 -0.30
C LEU A 390 7.08 -19.81 -1.07
N PRO A 391 7.04 -19.83 -2.42
CA PRO A 391 8.28 -19.76 -3.20
C PRO A 391 9.05 -18.46 -3.01
N ASN A 392 8.35 -17.33 -2.81
CA ASN A 392 8.95 -16.00 -2.63
C ASN A 392 9.93 -15.60 -3.76
N THR A 393 9.75 -16.16 -4.97
CA THR A 393 10.69 -16.00 -6.08
C THR A 393 10.51 -14.70 -6.84
N LYS A 394 9.32 -14.08 -6.75
CA LYS A 394 9.00 -12.80 -7.38
C LYS A 394 8.23 -11.90 -6.43
N GLY A 395 8.42 -10.60 -6.57
CA GLY A 395 7.83 -9.56 -5.73
C GLY A 395 8.87 -8.71 -5.02
N ALA A 396 8.48 -7.50 -4.64
CA ALA A 396 9.33 -6.51 -4.00
C ALA A 396 9.92 -6.97 -2.64
N GLY A 397 11.10 -6.45 -2.30
CA GLY A 397 11.78 -6.80 -1.05
C GLY A 397 12.44 -8.19 -1.08
N LYS A 398 13.46 -8.35 -0.24
CA LYS A 398 14.17 -9.62 -0.09
C LYS A 398 13.55 -10.42 1.06
N PRO A 399 13.42 -11.76 0.93
CA PRO A 399 12.92 -12.56 2.02
C PRO A 399 13.91 -12.56 3.19
N VAL A 400 13.37 -12.50 4.41
CA VAL A 400 14.10 -12.80 5.64
C VAL A 400 14.03 -14.30 5.92
N SER A 401 14.80 -14.79 6.90
CA SER A 401 14.90 -16.23 7.14
C SER A 401 13.63 -16.80 7.77
N THR A 402 13.05 -16.13 8.77
CA THR A 402 11.93 -16.69 9.56
C THR A 402 10.74 -15.74 9.73
N GLN A 403 9.56 -16.28 10.10
CA GLN A 403 8.42 -15.46 10.53
C GLN A 403 8.76 -14.61 11.77
N GLN A 404 9.68 -15.07 12.61
CA GLN A 404 10.18 -14.30 13.75
C GLN A 404 10.98 -13.06 13.29
N ASP A 405 11.83 -13.23 12.27
CA ASP A 405 12.56 -12.11 11.66
C ASP A 405 11.59 -11.14 10.98
N ARG A 406 10.55 -11.67 10.31
CA ARG A 406 9.50 -10.89 9.65
C ARG A 406 8.79 -9.96 10.65
N ALA A 407 8.40 -10.50 11.80
CA ALA A 407 7.83 -9.74 12.91
C ALA A 407 8.83 -8.73 13.51
N GLY A 408 10.08 -9.12 13.72
CA GLY A 408 11.13 -8.24 14.24
C GLY A 408 11.53 -7.10 13.28
N HIS A 409 11.37 -7.31 11.97
CA HIS A 409 11.54 -6.25 10.97
C HIS A 409 10.36 -5.26 10.97
N PHE A 410 9.12 -5.73 11.10
CA PHE A 410 7.96 -4.84 11.26
C PHE A 410 8.15 -3.87 12.43
N ASP A 411 8.48 -4.41 13.61
CA ASP A 411 8.70 -3.61 14.82
C ASP A 411 9.74 -2.52 14.60
N ARG A 412 10.96 -2.90 14.20
CA ARG A 412 12.05 -1.94 13.99
C ARG A 412 11.69 -0.90 12.95
N TYR A 413 11.11 -1.33 11.83
CA TYR A 413 10.78 -0.45 10.72
C TYR A 413 9.73 0.59 11.13
N VAL A 414 8.62 0.16 11.73
CA VAL A 414 7.51 1.05 12.12
C VAL A 414 7.92 1.96 13.28
N THR A 415 8.65 1.44 14.27
CA THR A 415 9.18 2.22 15.39
C THR A 415 10.12 3.33 14.91
N GLU A 416 11.02 3.04 13.95
CA GLU A 416 11.89 4.07 13.36
C GLU A 416 11.10 5.05 12.50
N LEU A 417 10.13 4.55 11.72
CA LEU A 417 9.30 5.36 10.83
C LEU A 417 8.51 6.42 11.62
N ILE A 418 7.81 6.02 12.67
CA ILE A 418 6.92 6.91 13.41
C ILE A 418 7.66 7.92 14.30
N ARG A 419 8.98 7.75 14.48
CA ARG A 419 9.82 8.76 15.16
C ARG A 419 10.21 9.92 14.25
N MET A 420 9.78 9.93 12.99
CA MET A 420 9.90 11.10 12.13
C MET A 420 8.65 11.97 12.27
N PRO A 421 8.77 13.25 12.67
CA PRO A 421 7.64 14.09 13.06
C PRO A 421 6.73 14.51 11.89
N PHE A 422 7.06 14.15 10.66
CA PHE A 422 6.26 14.42 9.47
C PHE A 422 5.52 13.18 8.93
N MET A 423 5.66 12.02 9.58
CA MET A 423 4.97 10.81 9.18
C MET A 423 3.58 10.76 9.79
N VAL A 424 2.54 10.52 8.97
CA VAL A 424 1.14 10.43 9.43
C VAL A 424 0.56 9.01 9.39
N GLY A 425 1.42 8.01 9.17
CA GLY A 425 1.03 6.60 9.21
C GLY A 425 1.82 5.72 8.26
N PHE A 426 1.36 4.48 8.14
CA PHE A 426 1.90 3.47 7.23
C PHE A 426 0.82 2.46 6.85
N HIS A 427 0.90 1.92 5.63
CA HIS A 427 0.06 0.82 5.16
C HIS A 427 0.91 -0.41 4.82
N TRP A 428 0.63 -1.53 5.47
CA TRP A 428 1.23 -2.83 5.17
C TRP A 428 0.69 -3.38 3.84
N PHE A 429 1.56 -3.85 2.96
CA PHE A 429 1.16 -4.58 1.75
C PHE A 429 1.51 -6.07 1.94
N GLU A 430 0.56 -6.94 2.25
CA GLU A 430 -0.89 -6.79 2.16
C GLU A 430 -1.65 -7.73 3.11
N TYR A 431 -2.99 -7.81 2.99
CA TYR A 431 -3.82 -8.59 3.91
C TYR A 431 -3.61 -10.10 3.80
N CYS A 432 -3.69 -10.67 2.60
CA CYS A 432 -3.56 -12.12 2.35
C CYS A 432 -2.26 -12.41 1.60
N ASP A 433 -1.65 -13.56 1.84
CA ASP A 433 -0.54 -14.04 1.03
C ASP A 433 -0.94 -14.18 -0.44
N GLU A 434 0.03 -13.98 -1.33
CA GLU A 434 -0.15 -14.22 -2.75
C GLU A 434 -0.19 -15.73 -3.04
N PRO A 435 -0.88 -16.18 -4.11
CA PRO A 435 -0.88 -17.57 -4.55
C PRO A 435 0.55 -18.07 -4.82
N ALA A 436 0.86 -19.29 -4.38
CA ALA A 436 2.16 -19.93 -4.65
C ALA A 436 2.43 -20.04 -6.17
N GLU A 437 1.37 -20.18 -6.96
CA GLU A 437 1.41 -20.31 -8.42
C GLU A 437 1.60 -18.98 -9.16
N GLY A 438 1.61 -17.85 -8.44
CA GLY A 438 1.81 -16.51 -8.99
C GLY A 438 0.51 -15.77 -9.34
N ARG A 439 0.43 -14.48 -8.99
CA ARG A 439 -0.63 -13.57 -9.45
C ARG A 439 -0.41 -13.12 -10.90
N PHE A 440 -1.16 -12.12 -11.38
CA PHE A 440 -1.18 -11.71 -12.80
C PHE A 440 0.18 -11.33 -13.40
N ASP A 441 1.15 -10.90 -12.60
CA ASP A 441 2.53 -10.62 -13.00
C ASP A 441 3.52 -11.70 -12.51
N GLY A 442 3.03 -12.75 -11.87
CA GLY A 442 3.81 -13.89 -11.36
C GLY A 442 4.36 -13.72 -9.95
N GLU A 443 4.02 -12.66 -9.22
CA GLU A 443 4.38 -12.54 -7.79
C GLU A 443 3.70 -13.63 -6.95
N ASN A 444 4.46 -14.23 -6.03
CA ASN A 444 4.10 -15.42 -5.25
C ASN A 444 4.71 -15.39 -3.82
N SER A 445 4.58 -14.22 -3.19
CA SER A 445 5.27 -13.83 -1.96
C SER A 445 4.41 -13.93 -0.70
N ASN A 446 5.10 -14.15 0.42
CA ASN A 446 4.54 -14.16 1.78
C ASN A 446 4.36 -12.75 2.33
N TYR A 447 3.45 -11.97 1.74
CA TYR A 447 3.13 -10.61 2.20
C TYR A 447 1.98 -10.54 3.20
N GLY A 448 1.14 -11.57 3.28
CA GLY A 448 -0.11 -11.55 4.03
C GLY A 448 0.06 -11.45 5.54
N LEU A 449 -0.90 -10.78 6.18
CA LEU A 449 -1.20 -10.97 7.60
C LEU A 449 -1.85 -12.34 7.86
N VAL A 450 -2.53 -12.87 6.86
CA VAL A 450 -3.09 -14.23 6.81
C VAL A 450 -2.52 -15.01 5.62
N ASN A 451 -2.49 -16.34 5.73
CA ASN A 451 -2.20 -17.22 4.60
C ASN A 451 -3.44 -17.42 3.70
N ILE A 452 -3.29 -18.21 2.63
CA ILE A 452 -4.39 -18.55 1.70
C ILE A 452 -5.56 -19.26 2.38
N GLN A 453 -5.35 -19.88 3.54
CA GLN A 453 -6.38 -20.55 4.34
C GLN A 453 -7.13 -19.59 5.29
N ASP A 454 -6.87 -18.28 5.20
CA ASP A 454 -7.35 -17.23 6.11
C ASP A 454 -6.85 -17.39 7.56
N GLU A 455 -5.76 -18.13 7.75
CA GLU A 455 -5.16 -18.33 9.06
C GLU A 455 -4.13 -17.22 9.33
N PRO A 456 -4.21 -16.53 10.47
CA PRO A 456 -3.24 -15.48 10.79
C PRO A 456 -1.83 -16.03 10.99
N TRP A 457 -0.84 -15.29 10.49
CA TRP A 457 0.56 -15.46 10.87
C TRP A 457 0.76 -14.98 12.31
N GLN A 458 0.46 -15.83 13.30
CA GLN A 458 0.36 -15.46 14.72
C GLN A 458 1.55 -14.65 15.23
N VAL A 459 2.78 -15.11 14.95
CA VAL A 459 4.02 -14.42 15.34
C VAL A 459 4.07 -12.97 14.83
N LEU A 460 3.60 -12.73 13.61
CA LEU A 460 3.55 -11.41 12.99
C LEU A 460 2.47 -10.54 13.64
N VAL A 461 1.23 -11.03 13.71
CA VAL A 461 0.09 -10.22 14.17
C VAL A 461 0.15 -9.93 15.67
N GLU A 462 0.68 -10.83 16.48
CA GLU A 462 0.93 -10.58 17.92
C GLU A 462 1.96 -9.46 18.11
N ARG A 463 3.07 -9.47 17.34
CA ARG A 463 4.06 -8.39 17.37
C ARG A 463 3.46 -7.07 16.87
N MET A 464 2.69 -7.10 15.78
CA MET A 464 2.00 -5.91 15.27
C MET A 464 1.05 -5.32 16.31
N THR A 465 0.30 -6.17 17.02
CA THR A 465 -0.60 -5.75 18.11
C THR A 465 0.16 -5.00 19.20
N GLN A 466 1.29 -5.55 19.65
CA GLN A 466 2.13 -4.94 20.69
C GLN A 466 2.69 -3.59 20.24
N VAL A 467 3.22 -3.52 19.02
CA VAL A 467 3.83 -2.30 18.46
C VAL A 467 2.76 -1.23 18.24
N ASN A 468 1.63 -1.58 17.61
CA ASN A 468 0.57 -0.65 17.23
C ASN A 468 -0.10 0.04 18.43
N ALA A 469 -0.06 -0.57 19.62
CA ALA A 469 -0.71 -0.05 20.83
C ALA A 469 -0.08 1.25 21.35
N GLY A 470 1.22 1.48 21.12
CA GLY A 470 1.94 2.64 21.68
C GLY A 470 2.43 3.66 20.66
N LEU A 471 2.01 3.56 19.39
CA LEU A 471 2.58 4.38 18.31
C LEU A 471 2.21 5.85 18.41
N GLU A 472 0.98 6.18 18.80
CA GLU A 472 0.55 7.57 18.93
C GLU A 472 1.32 8.28 20.06
N GLU A 473 1.44 7.66 21.24
CA GLU A 473 2.26 8.19 22.34
C GLU A 473 3.73 8.37 21.90
N MET A 474 4.30 7.37 21.20
CA MET A 474 5.67 7.45 20.68
C MET A 474 5.83 8.61 19.69
N HIS A 475 4.89 8.75 18.74
CA HIS A 475 4.93 9.79 17.71
C HIS A 475 4.81 11.19 18.31
N SER A 476 4.00 11.37 19.35
CA SER A 476 3.86 12.66 20.05
C SER A 476 5.19 13.19 20.63
N ARG A 477 6.17 12.31 20.81
CA ARG A 477 7.50 12.62 21.35
C ARG A 477 8.57 12.79 20.27
N SER A 478 8.23 12.73 18.99
CA SER A 478 9.14 12.74 17.83
C SER A 478 9.72 14.12 17.44
N ARG A 479 9.50 15.12 18.29
CA ARG A 479 9.90 16.52 18.09
C ARG A 479 11.41 16.76 18.04
#